data_AF-A0A0B1TNF0-F1
#
_entry.id   AF-A0A0B1TNF0-F1
#
_cell.length_a   1.000
_cell.length_b   1.000
_cell.length_c   1.000
_cell.angle_alpha   90.00
_cell.angle_beta   90.00
_cell.angle_gamma   90.00
#
_symmetry.space_group_name_H-M   'P 1'
#
loop_
_entity.id
_entity.type
_entity.pdbx_description
1 polymer ?
#
loop_
_entity_poly.entity_id
_entity_poly.type
_entity_poly.pdbx_seq_one_letter_code
_entity_poly.pdbx_strand_id
1 'polypeptide(L)'
;CSTRFSVTVCCRCQQPCRQSIYSVTYSPAKWPSLSLQIQLGSCNGTNAECNKHYKENGAMVEVFYEQLNFEMLTESEAYGFVNLLADFGGQLGLWCGISFLTCCEFVFLFLETTYMSAQHNWALY
;
A
#
# COMPACT_ATOMS: atom_id res chain seq x y z
N CYS A 1 -16.07 18.81 16.09
CA CYS A 1 -15.46 20.15 16.01
C CYS A 1 -15.44 20.55 14.54
N SER A 2 -16.18 21.59 14.17
CA SER A 2 -16.27 22.08 12.79
C SER A 2 -15.16 23.10 12.55
N THR A 3 -14.55 23.05 11.38
CA THR A 3 -14.27 24.29 10.65
C THR A 3 -15.00 24.22 9.30
N ARG A 4 -16.22 24.78 9.28
CA ARG A 4 -16.89 25.50 8.16
C ARG A 4 -17.36 24.61 6.98
N PHE A 5 -18.61 24.12 6.89
CA PHE A 5 -19.94 24.79 6.79
C PHE A 5 -21.02 23.94 7.53
N SER A 6 -21.98 24.57 8.22
CA SER A 6 -22.72 24.06 9.40
C SER A 6 -24.04 23.29 9.14
N VAL A 7 -24.28 22.13 9.79
CA VAL A 7 -25.36 21.86 10.80
C VAL A 7 -24.98 20.62 11.67
N THR A 8 -25.14 20.80 12.98
CA THR A 8 -24.80 20.05 14.20
C THR A 8 -25.12 18.54 14.28
N VAL A 9 -24.21 17.69 13.77
CA VAL A 9 -23.87 16.39 14.39
C VAL A 9 -22.35 16.33 14.43
N CYS A 10 -21.75 15.89 15.54
CA CYS A 10 -20.33 15.51 15.57
C CYS A 10 -20.14 14.23 14.75
N CYS A 11 -20.34 14.30 13.43
CA CYS A 11 -19.97 13.24 12.51
C CYS A 11 -18.45 13.24 12.48
N ARG A 12 -17.84 12.35 13.28
CA ARG A 12 -16.45 11.97 13.06
C ARG A 12 -16.41 11.16 11.76
N CYS A 13 -16.31 11.86 10.64
CA CYS A 13 -16.10 11.23 9.34
C CYS A 13 -14.68 10.69 9.33
N GLN A 14 -14.53 9.44 9.72
CA GLN A 14 -13.28 8.71 9.56
C GLN A 14 -13.12 8.34 8.10
N GLN A 15 -11.90 8.46 7.57
CA GLN A 15 -11.62 8.05 6.20
C GLN A 15 -11.87 6.53 6.05
N PRO A 16 -12.50 6.10 4.95
CA PRO A 16 -12.73 4.68 4.71
C PRO A 16 -11.42 3.96 4.36
N CYS A 17 -11.23 2.74 4.87
CA CYS A 17 -10.04 1.93 4.58
C CYS A 17 -9.98 1.42 3.12
N ARG A 18 -11.09 1.50 2.39
CA ARG A 18 -11.19 1.12 0.98
C ARG A 18 -11.88 2.23 0.22
N GLN A 19 -11.15 2.87 -0.68
CA GLN A 19 -11.68 3.90 -1.55
C GLN A 19 -11.09 3.75 -2.95
N SER A 20 -11.95 3.70 -3.97
CA SER A 20 -11.53 3.85 -5.37
C SER A 20 -11.68 5.31 -5.76
N ILE A 21 -10.58 5.93 -6.17
CA ILE A 21 -10.55 7.31 -6.65
C ILE A 21 -10.25 7.25 -8.15
N TYR A 22 -11.11 7.88 -8.95
CA TYR A 22 -10.92 8.01 -10.38
C TYR A 22 -10.52 9.45 -10.68
N SER A 23 -9.29 9.65 -11.17
CA SER A 23 -8.87 10.94 -11.70
C SER A 23 -9.50 11.13 -13.08
N VAL A 24 -10.20 12.26 -13.28
CA VAL A 24 -10.87 12.56 -14.54
C VAL A 24 -10.18 13.73 -15.22
N THR A 25 -9.74 13.51 -16.46
CA THR A 25 -9.26 14.54 -17.37
C THR A 25 -10.32 14.78 -18.44
N TYR A 26 -10.65 16.03 -18.75
CA TYR A 26 -11.66 16.37 -19.76
C TYR A 26 -11.05 17.15 -20.94
N SER A 27 -11.50 16.83 -22.15
CA SER A 27 -11.06 17.48 -23.40
C SER A 27 -12.28 17.85 -24.25
N PRO A 28 -12.64 19.15 -24.36
CA PRO A 28 -13.78 19.58 -25.16
C PRO A 28 -13.42 19.73 -26.65
N ALA A 29 -14.29 19.26 -27.54
CA ALA A 29 -14.18 19.45 -28.98
C ALA A 29 -15.50 19.98 -29.57
N LYS A 30 -15.40 20.73 -30.67
CA LYS A 30 -16.58 21.29 -31.35
C LYS A 30 -17.34 20.17 -32.07
N TRP A 31 -18.53 19.88 -31.58
CA TRP A 31 -19.49 18.98 -32.20
C TRP A 31 -20.77 19.76 -32.55
N PRO A 32 -21.46 19.48 -33.66
CA PRO A 32 -21.07 18.61 -34.77
C PRO A 32 -20.14 19.32 -35.78
N SER A 33 -19.40 18.53 -36.58
CA SER A 33 -18.60 19.10 -37.67
C SER A 33 -19.50 19.56 -38.82
N LEU A 34 -19.08 20.63 -39.53
CA LEU A 34 -19.87 21.23 -40.62
C LEU A 34 -20.17 20.24 -41.76
N SER A 35 -19.34 19.20 -41.90
CA SER A 35 -19.38 18.18 -42.93
C SER A 35 -20.21 16.95 -42.55
N LEU A 36 -20.66 16.84 -41.29
CA LEU A 36 -21.41 15.69 -40.81
C LEU A 36 -22.92 15.93 -41.03
N GLN A 37 -23.54 15.20 -41.95
CA GLN A 37 -25.00 15.11 -42.03
C GLN A 37 -25.50 14.21 -40.91
N ILE A 38 -25.81 14.80 -39.76
CA ILE A 38 -26.28 14.09 -38.58
C ILE A 38 -27.68 13.53 -38.88
N GLN A 39 -27.79 12.21 -38.99
CA GLN A 39 -29.07 11.49 -39.00
C GLN A 39 -29.40 10.95 -37.59
N LEU A 40 -28.93 11.61 -36.52
CA LEU A 40 -29.34 11.27 -35.16
C LEU A 40 -30.75 11.83 -34.93
N GLY A 41 -31.76 10.96 -34.97
CA GLY A 41 -33.12 11.26 -34.52
C GLY A 41 -34.01 12.00 -35.53
N SER A 42 -35.31 11.71 -35.42
CA SER A 42 -36.38 12.29 -36.25
C SER A 42 -36.51 13.79 -36.03
N CYS A 43 -35.81 14.56 -36.85
CA CYS A 43 -35.97 15.99 -36.93
C CYS A 43 -36.99 16.30 -38.02
N ASN A 44 -38.16 16.80 -37.63
CA ASN A 44 -39.25 17.11 -38.57
C ASN A 44 -39.07 18.55 -39.11
N GLY A 45 -38.05 18.76 -39.96
CA GLY A 45 -37.68 20.07 -40.51
C GLY A 45 -36.56 19.99 -41.55
N THR A 46 -36.12 21.14 -42.09
CA THR A 46 -35.00 21.17 -43.05
C THR A 46 -33.66 20.87 -42.35
N ASN A 47 -32.71 20.24 -43.06
CA ASN A 47 -31.41 19.84 -42.50
C ASN A 47 -30.64 21.01 -41.84
N ALA A 48 -30.85 22.24 -42.30
CA ALA A 48 -30.17 23.44 -41.79
C ALA A 48 -30.70 23.90 -40.41
N GLU A 49 -32.01 23.87 -40.21
CA GLU A 49 -32.64 24.21 -38.92
C GLU A 49 -32.28 23.17 -37.85
N CYS A 50 -32.24 21.91 -38.28
CA CYS A 50 -31.87 20.81 -37.40
C CYS A 50 -30.41 20.90 -36.92
N ASN A 51 -29.49 21.25 -37.82
CA ASN A 51 -28.08 21.42 -37.48
C ASN A 51 -27.87 22.57 -36.49
N LYS A 52 -28.60 23.69 -36.66
CA LYS A 52 -28.59 24.79 -35.68
C LYS A 52 -29.09 24.33 -34.32
N HIS A 53 -30.20 23.59 -34.29
CA HIS A 53 -30.76 23.07 -33.04
C HIS A 53 -29.82 22.10 -32.32
N TYR A 54 -29.15 21.20 -33.04
CA TYR A 54 -28.17 20.28 -32.45
C TYR A 54 -26.89 20.96 -31.98
N LYS A 55 -26.47 22.04 -32.63
CA LYS A 55 -25.32 22.85 -32.19
C LYS A 55 -25.60 23.62 -30.90
N GLU A 56 -26.85 24.04 -30.69
CA GLU A 56 -27.24 24.82 -29.51
C GLU A 56 -27.64 23.94 -28.31
N ASN A 57 -28.19 22.74 -28.56
CA ASN A 57 -28.76 21.88 -27.51
C ASN A 57 -28.06 20.51 -27.38
N GLY A 58 -27.17 20.14 -28.29
CA GLY A 58 -26.51 18.83 -28.32
C GLY A 58 -25.13 18.83 -27.68
N ALA A 59 -24.83 17.76 -26.93
CA ALA A 59 -23.50 17.46 -26.44
C ALA A 59 -23.22 15.96 -26.62
N MET A 60 -22.03 15.63 -27.12
CA MET A 60 -21.54 14.26 -27.22
C MET A 60 -20.49 14.06 -26.12
N VAL A 61 -20.71 13.05 -25.26
CA VAL A 61 -19.80 12.71 -24.16
C VAL A 61 -19.33 11.28 -24.35
N GLU A 62 -18.02 11.12 -24.51
CA GLU A 62 -17.35 9.82 -24.59
C GLU A 62 -16.47 9.64 -23.36
N VAL A 63 -16.74 8.59 -22.57
CA VAL A 63 -15.96 8.26 -21.36
C VAL A 63 -15.09 7.07 -21.68
N PHE A 64 -13.78 7.25 -21.61
CA PHE A 64 -12.78 6.22 -21.84
C PHE A 64 -11.70 6.28 -20.76
N TYR A 65 -11.06 5.14 -20.50
CA TYR A 65 -9.89 5.09 -19.63
C TYR A 65 -8.67 5.63 -20.40
N GLU A 66 -7.97 6.61 -19.82
CA GLU A 66 -6.75 7.15 -20.43
C GLU A 66 -5.67 6.07 -20.55
N GLN A 67 -5.57 5.19 -19.55
CA GLN A 67 -4.60 4.10 -19.47
C GLN A 67 -5.27 2.88 -18.82
N LEU A 68 -4.96 1.66 -19.27
CA LEU A 68 -5.44 0.41 -18.66
C LEU A 68 -4.67 0.00 -17.39
N ASN A 69 -3.96 0.94 -16.77
CA ASN A 69 -3.19 0.71 -15.56
C ASN A 69 -3.98 1.16 -14.34
N PHE A 70 -4.09 0.30 -13.32
CA PHE A 70 -4.70 0.63 -12.04
C PHE A 70 -3.61 0.74 -10.99
N GLU A 71 -3.53 1.88 -10.30
CA GLU A 71 -2.63 2.05 -9.17
C GLU A 71 -3.34 1.64 -7.87
N MET A 72 -2.78 0.65 -7.17
CA MET A 72 -3.27 0.19 -5.88
C MET A 72 -2.33 0.66 -4.77
N LEU A 73 -2.81 1.55 -3.90
CA LEU A 73 -2.08 1.98 -2.70
C LEU A 73 -2.65 1.25 -1.49
N THR A 74 -1.86 0.33 -0.92
CA THR A 74 -2.23 -0.38 0.31
C THR A 74 -1.32 0.05 1.46
N GLU A 75 -1.92 0.48 2.57
CA GLU A 75 -1.20 0.73 3.80
C GLU A 75 -1.18 -0.55 4.63
N SER A 76 0.03 -1.06 4.92
CA SER A 76 0.25 -2.19 5.82
C SER A 76 0.97 -1.73 7.07
N GLU A 77 0.85 -2.47 8.16
CA GLU A 77 1.55 -2.16 9.41
C GLU A 77 3.07 -2.12 9.19
N ALA A 78 3.71 -0.99 9.51
CA ALA A 78 5.16 -0.83 9.30
C ALA A 78 5.98 -1.74 10.24
N TYR A 79 5.41 -2.15 11.38
CA TYR A 79 6.05 -3.03 12.33
C TYR A 79 5.01 -3.89 13.05
N GLY A 80 4.86 -5.13 12.60
CA GLY A 80 3.97 -6.10 13.24
C GLY A 80 4.59 -6.72 14.50
N PHE A 81 3.75 -7.36 15.30
CA PHE A 81 4.19 -8.09 16.50
C PHE A 81 5.22 -9.19 16.18
N VAL A 82 5.13 -9.80 15.01
CA VAL A 82 6.09 -10.81 14.54
C VAL A 82 7.49 -10.22 14.35
N ASN A 83 7.58 -9.01 13.80
CA ASN A 83 8.86 -8.33 13.59
C ASN A 83 9.50 -7.98 14.95
N LEU A 84 8.68 -7.54 15.90
CA LEU A 84 9.11 -7.30 17.29
C LEU A 84 9.71 -8.56 17.91
N LEU A 85 8.99 -9.68 17.85
CA LEU A 85 9.48 -10.94 18.40
C LEU A 85 10.71 -11.48 17.67
N ALA A 86 10.82 -11.26 16.37
CA ALA A 86 12.00 -11.65 15.60
C ALA A 86 13.26 -10.90 16.07
N ASP A 87 13.15 -9.59 16.30
CA ASP A 87 14.27 -8.77 16.77
C ASP A 87 14.68 -9.13 18.21
N PHE A 88 13.70 -9.30 19.10
CA PHE A 88 13.95 -9.74 20.48
C PHE A 88 14.54 -11.16 20.52
N GLY A 89 13.96 -12.09 19.76
CA GLY A 89 14.42 -13.48 19.69
C GLY A 89 15.83 -13.59 19.12
N GLY A 90 16.16 -12.80 18.10
CA GLY A 90 17.49 -12.77 17.49
C GLY A 90 18.56 -12.30 18.48
N GLN A 91 18.31 -11.19 19.18
CA GLN A 91 19.26 -10.68 20.17
C GLN A 91 19.38 -11.63 21.36
N LEU A 92 18.27 -12.06 21.97
CA LEU A 92 18.30 -12.97 23.11
C LEU A 92 18.93 -14.33 22.76
N GLY A 93 18.65 -14.86 21.57
CA GLY A 93 19.25 -16.09 21.07
C GLY A 93 20.77 -16.00 20.96
N LEU A 94 21.30 -14.87 20.47
CA LEU A 94 22.74 -14.65 20.37
C LEU A 94 23.40 -14.60 21.77
N TRP A 95 22.84 -13.83 22.69
CA TRP A 95 23.39 -13.70 24.05
C TRP A 95 23.33 -15.02 24.84
N CYS A 96 22.22 -15.75 24.72
CA CYS A 96 22.10 -17.08 25.33
C CYS A 96 23.07 -18.09 24.71
N GLY A 97 23.25 -18.06 23.38
CA GLY A 97 24.18 -18.94 22.66
C GLY A 97 25.64 -18.73 23.09
N ILE A 98 26.09 -17.47 23.15
CA ILE A 98 27.44 -17.11 23.62
C ILE A 98 27.62 -17.57 25.07
N SER A 99 26.66 -17.29 25.94
CA SER A 99 26.72 -17.67 27.35
C SER A 99 26.82 -19.19 27.53
N PHE A 100 26.10 -19.97 26.72
CA PHE A 100 26.15 -21.43 26.75
C PHE A 100 27.51 -21.96 26.29
N LEU A 101 28.05 -21.45 25.19
CA LEU A 101 29.37 -21.85 24.70
C LEU A 101 30.47 -21.55 25.72
N THR A 102 30.45 -20.38 26.33
CA THR A 102 31.40 -20.01 27.40
C THR A 102 31.29 -20.97 28.58
N CYS A 103 30.08 -21.35 29.00
CA CYS A 103 29.90 -22.33 30.07
C CYS A 103 30.51 -23.70 29.72
N CYS A 104 30.28 -24.19 28.51
CA CYS A 104 30.89 -25.43 28.04
C CYS A 104 32.42 -25.36 28.04
N GLU A 105 33.01 -24.24 27.58
CA GLU A 105 34.45 -24.03 27.56
C GLU A 105 35.05 -24.08 28.97
N PHE A 106 34.43 -23.44 29.96
CA PHE A 106 34.86 -23.54 31.36
C PHE A 106 34.86 -24.97 31.85
N VAL A 107 33.79 -25.74 31.59
CA VAL A 107 33.70 -27.14 32.01
C VAL A 107 34.82 -27.98 31.40
N PHE A 108 35.10 -27.83 30.11
CA PHE A 108 36.21 -28.53 29.46
C PHE A 108 37.56 -28.15 30.07
N LEU A 109 37.79 -26.86 30.33
CA LEU A 109 39.02 -26.37 30.94
C LEU A 109 39.24 -26.98 32.34
N PHE A 110 38.20 -27.04 33.16
CA PHE A 110 38.28 -27.65 34.49
C PHE A 110 38.60 -29.14 34.43
N LEU A 111 37.97 -29.89 33.52
CA LEU A 111 38.23 -31.32 33.36
C LEU A 111 39.66 -31.60 32.88
N GLU A 112 40.14 -30.87 31.88
CA GLU A 112 41.52 -30.99 31.39
C GLU A 112 42.56 -30.63 32.47
N THR A 113 42.34 -29.53 33.19
CA THR A 113 43.26 -29.10 34.25
C THR A 113 43.32 -30.12 35.39
N THR A 114 42.16 -30.64 35.82
CA THR A 114 42.13 -31.66 36.89
C THR A 114 42.74 -32.98 36.43
N TYR A 115 42.50 -33.42 35.19
CA TYR A 115 43.11 -34.61 34.61
C TYR A 115 44.64 -34.49 34.58
N MET A 116 45.19 -33.37 34.06
CA MET A 116 46.63 -33.13 34.06
C MET A 116 47.21 -33.06 35.47
N SER A 117 46.51 -32.42 36.42
CA SER A 117 46.96 -32.36 37.82
C SER A 117 46.97 -33.73 38.51
N ALA A 118 45.98 -34.59 38.20
CA ALA A 118 45.92 -35.94 38.70
C ALA A 118 47.06 -36.78 38.11
N GLN A 119 47.34 -36.68 36.81
CA GLN A 119 48.49 -37.36 36.22
C GLN A 119 49.82 -36.92 36.82
N HIS A 120 50.00 -35.62 37.09
CA HIS A 120 51.20 -35.12 37.75
C HIS A 120 51.33 -35.65 39.18
N ASN A 121 50.22 -35.75 39.92
CA ASN A 121 50.22 -36.27 41.29
C ASN A 121 50.47 -37.79 41.34
N TRP A 122 50.01 -38.54 40.33
CA TRP A 122 50.33 -39.97 40.15
C TRP A 122 51.76 -40.22 39.67
N ALA A 123 52.43 -39.25 39.03
CA ALA A 123 53.83 -39.35 38.63
C ALA A 123 54.83 -39.02 39.77
N LEU A 124 54.34 -38.42 40.86
CA LEU A 124 55.11 -38.12 42.08
C LEU A 124 55.01 -39.20 43.17
N TYR A 125 54.26 -40.29 42.94
CA TYR A 125 54.20 -41.50 43.77
C TYR A 125 54.83 -42.68 43.01
#